data_AF-A0A176Z527-F1
#
_entry.id   AF-A0A176Z527-F1
#
_cell.length_a   1.000
_cell.length_b   1.000
_cell.length_c   1.000
_cell.angle_alpha   90.00
_cell.angle_beta   90.00
_cell.angle_gamma   90.00
#
_symmetry.space_group_name_H-M   'P 1'
#
loop_
_entity.id
_entity.type
_entity.pdbx_description
1 polymer ?
#
loop_
_entity_poly.entity_id
_entity_poly.type
_entity_poly.pdbx_seq_one_letter_code
_entity_poly.pdbx_strand_id
1 'polypeptide(L)' 'MNFFVAGPSGDSEEGQKLRDRARRTVYEMAARECELLRETLARDCRMESVNTNINRQFGSQQPEGFSVSGSMGFQITLK' A
#
# COMPACT_ATOMS: atom_id res chain seq x y z
N MET A 1 1.31 0.38 7.53
CA MET A 1 0.60 1.33 6.65
C MET A 1 -0.79 0.79 6.39
N ASN A 2 -1.84 1.61 6.55
CA ASN A 2 -3.23 1.16 6.42
C ASN A 2 -4.03 2.22 5.65
N PHE A 3 -4.78 1.82 4.61
CA PHE A 3 -5.66 2.71 3.87
C PHE A 3 -6.84 1.96 3.27
N PHE A 4 -7.87 2.70 2.87
CA PHE A 4 -9.08 2.16 2.27
C PHE A 4 -9.26 2.68 0.85
N VAL A 5 -9.68 1.81 -0.05
CA VAL A 5 -10.02 2.14 -1.44
C VAL A 5 -11.50 1.84 -1.65
N ALA A 6 -12.31 2.89 -1.70
CA ALA A 6 -13.74 2.77 -1.96
C ALA A 6 -14.00 2.39 -3.43
N GLY A 7 -14.98 1.50 -3.66
CA GLY A 7 -15.41 1.10 -4.99
C GLY A 7 -15.93 -0.34 -5.04
N PRO A 8 -16.30 -0.83 -6.24
CA PRO A 8 -16.79 -2.20 -6.39
C PRO A 8 -15.74 -3.19 -5.90
N SER A 9 -16.12 -4.06 -4.97
CA SER A 9 -15.24 -5.04 -4.31
C SER A 9 -15.58 -6.50 -4.67
N GLY A 10 -16.63 -6.69 -5.47
CA GLY A 10 -17.02 -7.97 -6.04
C GLY A 10 -16.01 -8.51 -7.06
N ASP A 11 -16.23 -9.75 -7.52
CA ASP A 11 -15.33 -10.45 -8.45
C ASP A 11 -15.49 -9.97 -9.92
N SER A 12 -16.05 -8.78 -10.13
CA SER A 12 -16.16 -8.16 -11.46
C SER A 12 -14.78 -7.65 -11.94
N GLU A 13 -14.67 -7.38 -13.25
CA GLU A 13 -13.48 -6.76 -13.84
C GLU A 13 -13.11 -5.44 -13.13
N GLU A 14 -14.11 -4.67 -12.73
CA GLU A 14 -13.93 -3.42 -11.99
C GLU A 14 -13.35 -3.64 -10.60
N GLY A 15 -13.79 -4.70 -9.89
CA GLY A 15 -13.25 -5.06 -8.59
C GLY A 15 -11.81 -5.57 -8.67
N GLN A 16 -11.46 -6.34 -9.71
CA GLN A 16 -10.08 -6.73 -9.97
C GLN A 16 -9.19 -5.52 -10.24
N LYS A 17 -9.65 -4.61 -11.12
CA LYS A 17 -8.93 -3.37 -11.43
C LYS A 17 -8.73 -2.49 -10.19
N LEU A 18 -9.72 -2.42 -9.31
CA LEU A 18 -9.63 -1.68 -8.05
C LEU A 18 -8.57 -2.29 -7.11
N ARG A 19 -8.53 -3.63 -7.03
CA ARG A 19 -7.55 -4.38 -6.25
C ARG A 19 -6.12 -4.17 -6.77
N ASP A 20 -5.94 -4.20 -8.09
CA ASP A 20 -4.64 -3.94 -8.73
C ASP A 20 -4.19 -2.50 -8.54
N ARG A 21 -5.12 -1.53 -8.64
CA ARG A 21 -4.84 -0.13 -8.31
C ARG A 21 -4.37 0.00 -6.87
N ALA A 22 -5.08 -0.62 -5.92
CA ALA A 22 -4.71 -0.60 -4.51
C ALA A 22 -3.30 -1.15 -4.28
N ARG A 23 -2.95 -2.26 -4.95
CA ARG A 23 -1.62 -2.85 -4.91
C ARG A 23 -0.55 -1.93 -5.47
N ARG A 24 -0.81 -1.30 -6.62
CA ARG A 24 0.10 -0.34 -7.26
C ARG A 24 0.38 0.84 -6.34
N THR A 25 -0.65 1.39 -5.69
CA THR A 25 -0.48 2.48 -4.71
C THR A 25 0.50 2.07 -3.61
N VAL A 26 0.44 0.84 -3.10
CA VAL A 26 1.38 0.36 -2.07
C VAL A 26 2.83 0.40 -2.55
N TYR A 27 3.10 -0.08 -3.77
CA TYR A 27 4.44 -0.05 -4.32
C TYR A 27 4.94 1.37 -4.57
N GLU A 28 4.06 2.28 -5.03
CA GLU A 28 4.40 3.69 -5.20
C GLU A 28 4.72 4.36 -3.86
N MET A 29 3.95 4.08 -2.81
CA MET A 29 4.25 4.55 -1.44
C MET A 29 5.58 4.00 -0.94
N ALA A 30 5.83 2.70 -1.14
CA ALA A 30 7.08 2.07 -0.71
C ALA A 30 8.30 2.68 -1.42
N ALA A 31 8.19 2.95 -2.72
CA ALA A 31 9.27 3.57 -3.49
C ALA A 31 9.58 5.00 -2.98
N ARG A 32 8.53 5.79 -2.73
CA ARG A 32 8.66 7.17 -2.26
C ARG A 32 9.23 7.26 -0.83
N GLU A 33 8.95 6.28 0.02
CA GLU A 33 9.45 6.28 1.41
C GLU A 33 10.97 6.34 1.46
N CYS A 34 11.67 5.60 0.57
CA CYS A 34 13.13 5.66 0.52
C CYS A 34 13.66 7.02 0.08
N GLU A 35 12.96 7.74 -0.79
CA GLU A 35 13.35 9.11 -1.18
C GLU A 35 13.27 10.05 0.03
N LEU A 36 12.17 9.97 0.78
CA LEU A 36 11.96 10.78 1.99
C LEU A 36 12.99 10.48 3.08
N LEU A 37 13.31 9.19 3.29
CA LEU A 37 14.34 8.77 4.24
C LEU A 37 15.71 9.35 3.86
N ARG A 38 16.07 9.32 2.57
CA ARG A 38 17.34 9.87 2.07
C ARG A 38 17.43 11.39 2.18
N GLU A 39 16.32 12.08 1.91
CA GLU A 39 16.25 13.53 2.10
C GLU A 39 16.46 13.89 3.58
N THR A 40 15.77 13.19 4.48
CA THR A 40 15.66 13.57 5.89
C THR A 40 16.87 13.13 6.73
N LEU A 41 17.25 11.85 6.69
CA LEU A 41 18.16 11.27 7.70
C LEU A 41 19.13 10.19 7.21
N ALA A 42 18.90 9.62 6.03
CA ALA A 42 19.69 8.52 5.51
C ALA A 42 20.61 8.98 4.36
N ARG A 43 21.83 8.46 4.31
CA ARG A 43 22.70 8.55 3.13
C ARG A 43 22.23 7.61 2.01
N ASP A 44 21.80 6.40 2.40
CA ASP A 44 21.35 5.35 1.49
C ASP A 44 20.10 4.66 2.05
N CYS A 45 19.22 4.19 1.15
CA CYS A 45 18.01 3.45 1.50
C CYS A 45 17.75 2.33 0.49
N ARG A 46 17.53 1.12 1.00
CA ARG A 46 17.16 -0.06 0.24
C ARG A 46 15.88 -0.67 0.81
N MET A 47 14.93 -0.97 -0.06
CA MET A 47 13.73 -1.71 0.30
C MET A 47 14.07 -3.20 0.47
N GLU A 48 13.78 -3.77 1.63
CA GLU A 48 14.02 -5.19 1.93
C GLU A 48 12.77 -6.05 1.75
N SER A 49 11.62 -5.55 2.20
CA SER A 49 10.38 -6.29 2.11
C SER A 49 9.18 -5.37 1.98
N VAL A 50 8.19 -5.83 1.22
CA VAL A 50 6.86 -5.23 1.16
C VAL A 50 5.86 -6.36 1.36
N ASN A 51 5.16 -6.33 2.48
CA ASN A 51 4.05 -7.21 2.74
C ASN A 51 2.74 -6.41 2.64
N THR A 52 1.78 -6.93 1.90
CA THR A 52 0.50 -6.25 1.70
C THR A 52 -0.62 -7.27 1.76
N ASN A 53 -1.58 -7.00 2.62
CA ASN A 53 -2.84 -7.69 2.70
C ASN A 53 -3.94 -6.75 2.19
N ILE A 54 -4.67 -7.22 1.19
CA ILE A 54 -5.80 -6.50 0.62
C ILE A 54 -7.01 -7.34 0.94
N ASN A 55 -7.88 -6.85 1.81
CA ASN A 55 -9.09 -7.54 2.20
C ASN A 55 -10.30 -6.80 1.67
N ARG A 56 -11.25 -7.54 1.09
CA ARG A 56 -12.53 -6.97 0.67
C ARG A 56 -13.32 -6.58 1.92
N GLN A 57 -13.91 -5.39 1.89
CA GLN A 57 -14.84 -4.92 2.91
C GLN A 57 -16.18 -4.63 2.26
N PHE A 58 -17.19 -5.37 2.71
CA PHE A 58 -18.57 -5.25 2.31
C PHE A 58 -19.41 -5.49 3.58
N GLY A 59 -20.34 -4.58 3.87
CA GLY A 59 -21.21 -4.66 5.04
C GLY A 59 -22.22 -3.51 5.06
N SER A 60 -23.30 -3.67 5.82
CA SER A 60 -24.41 -2.70 5.89
C SER A 60 -24.05 -1.33 6.49
N GLN A 61 -22.88 -1.20 7.13
CA GLN A 61 -22.48 -0.02 7.88
C GLN A 61 -21.17 0.62 7.37
N GLN A 62 -20.48 -0.01 6.42
CA GLN A 62 -19.25 0.52 5.82
C GLN A 62 -19.35 0.55 4.30
N PRO A 63 -18.81 1.61 3.65
CA PRO A 63 -18.80 1.70 2.20
C PRO A 63 -18.07 0.49 1.61
N GLU A 64 -18.58 0.02 0.47
CA GLU A 64 -17.95 -1.07 -0.27
C GLU A 64 -16.55 -0.68 -0.74
N GLY A 65 -15.59 -1.60 -0.60
CA GLY A 65 -14.25 -1.40 -1.12
C GLY A 65 -13.22 -2.40 -0.62
N PHE A 66 -11.96 -1.99 -0.69
CA PHE A 66 -10.82 -2.78 -0.21
C PHE A 66 -10.12 -2.06 0.95
N SER A 67 -10.00 -2.77 2.06
CA SER A 67 -9.11 -2.40 3.15
C SER A 67 -7.73 -2.95 2.87
N VAL A 68 -6.74 -2.08 2.82
CA VAL A 68 -5.34 -2.43 2.57
C VAL A 68 -4.55 -2.20 3.84
N SER A 69 -3.93 -3.25 4.33
CA SER A 69 -2.96 -3.20 5.40
C SER A 69 -1.62 -3.74 4.90
N GLY A 70 -0.53 -3.10 5.27
CA GLY A 70 0.78 -3.51 4.81
C GLY A 70 1.89 -3.08 5.75
N SER A 71 2.98 -3.82 5.69
CA SER A 71 4.24 -3.47 6.34
C SER A 71 5.33 -3.38 5.28
N MET A 72 6.23 -2.43 5.49
CA MET A 72 7.36 -2.18 4.59
C MET A 72 8.61 -2.16 5.46
N GLY A 73 9.60 -2.94 5.07
CA GLY A 73 10.92 -2.98 5.70
C GLY A 73 11.94 -2.29 4.82
N PHE A 74 12.70 -1.37 5.40
CA PHE A 74 13.76 -0.64 4.73
C PHE A 74 15.05 -0.76 5.52
N GLN A 75 16.15 -1.01 4.80
CA GLN A 75 17.49 -0.91 5.34
C GLN A 75 18.07 0.45 4.93
N ILE A 76 18.51 1.23 5.91
CA ILE A 76 19.09 2.55 5.67
C ILE A 76 20.50 2.66 6.25
N THR A 77 21.31 3.52 5.64
CA THR A 77 22.57 4.01 6.23
C THR A 77 22.35 5.44 6.69
N LEU A 78 22.57 5.75 7.97
CA LEU A 78 22.42 7.10 8.51
C LEU A 78 23.50 8.06 7.98
N LYS A 79 23.22 9.37 8.00
CA LYS A 79 24.17 10.43 7.64
C LYS A 79 25.19 10.69 8.75
#